data_AF-A0A6N2N633-F1
#
_entry.id   AF-A0A6N2N633-F1
#
_cell.length_a   1.000
_cell.length_b   1.000
_cell.length_c   1.000
_cell.angle_alpha   90.00
_cell.angle_beta   90.00
_cell.angle_gamma   90.00
#
_symmetry.space_group_name_H-M   'P 1'
#
loop_
_entity.id
_entity.type
_entity.pdbx_description
1 polymer ?
#
loop_
_entity_poly.entity_id
_entity_poly.type
_entity_poly.pdbx_seq_one_letter_code
_entity_poly.pdbx_strand_id
1 'polypeptide(L)'
;MFPFIQKMLSFQRSFSVSPFPILPLQLPSPMETHLWFVVPDEFKSVSLLNQYMELLSPCEKENVLSMRGEQLQKQALLARTLVRTTIARYK
;
A
#
# COMPACT_ATOMS: atom_id res chain seq x y z
N MET A 1 17.18 -21.55 -30.65
CA MET A 1 16.98 -22.64 -29.67
C MET A 1 17.55 -22.16 -28.35
N PHE A 2 16.68 -21.72 -27.43
CA PHE A 2 17.07 -21.35 -26.06
C PHE A 2 17.44 -22.62 -25.26
N PRO A 3 18.18 -22.49 -24.15
CA PRO A 3 17.45 -22.34 -22.90
C PRO A 3 17.91 -21.16 -22.04
N PHE A 4 16.88 -20.48 -21.56
CA PHE A 4 16.82 -19.46 -20.53
C PHE A 4 16.91 -20.15 -19.17
N ILE A 5 17.94 -19.87 -18.38
CA ILE A 5 17.94 -20.11 -16.93
C ILE A 5 18.39 -18.82 -16.26
N GLN A 6 17.43 -17.93 -16.00
CA GLN A 6 17.65 -16.83 -15.07
C GLN A 6 17.11 -17.29 -13.71
N LYS A 7 18.04 -17.47 -12.77
CA LYS A 7 17.78 -17.76 -11.35
C LYS A 7 16.66 -16.85 -10.85
N MET A 8 15.57 -17.47 -10.42
CA MET A 8 14.54 -16.86 -9.60
C MET A 8 15.20 -16.46 -8.28
N LEU A 9 15.70 -15.22 -8.20
CA LEU A 9 16.02 -14.61 -6.92
C LEU A 9 14.69 -14.28 -6.27
N SER A 10 14.17 -15.26 -5.54
CA SER A 10 13.11 -15.08 -4.57
C SER A 10 13.46 -13.85 -3.72
N PHE A 11 12.77 -12.75 -3.96
CA PHE A 11 12.91 -11.54 -3.15
C PHE A 11 12.32 -11.87 -1.77
N GLN A 12 13.17 -12.42 -0.90
CA GLN A 12 12.89 -12.57 0.52
C GLN A 12 12.65 -11.17 1.07
N ARG A 13 11.37 -10.82 1.18
CA ARG A 13 10.89 -9.67 1.93
C ARG A 13 11.19 -9.97 3.39
N SER A 14 12.37 -9.56 3.86
CA SER A 14 12.66 -9.51 5.28
C SER A 14 11.76 -8.43 5.89
N PHE A 15 10.60 -8.85 6.38
CA PHE A 15 9.89 -8.05 7.37
C PHE A 15 10.84 -7.95 8.56
N SER A 16 11.45 -6.78 8.73
CA SER A 16 12.16 -6.47 9.97
C SER A 16 11.11 -6.47 11.06
N VAL A 17 10.97 -7.60 11.74
CA VAL A 17 10.13 -7.72 12.93
C VAL A 17 10.83 -6.88 13.98
N SER A 18 10.30 -5.68 14.19
CA SER A 18 10.61 -4.87 15.36
C SER A 18 10.59 -5.79 16.61
N PRO A 19 11.62 -5.76 17.48
CA PRO A 19 11.66 -6.58 18.67
C PRO A 19 10.68 -6.10 19.76
N PHE A 20 10.00 -4.98 19.54
CA PHE A 20 8.88 -4.60 20.39
C PHE A 20 7.77 -5.62 20.22
N PRO A 21 7.23 -6.21 21.31
CA PRO A 21 6.04 -7.03 21.20
C PRO A 21 5.02 -6.20 20.45
N ILE A 22 4.54 -6.73 19.33
CA ILE A 22 3.40 -6.16 18.62
C ILE A 22 2.25 -6.33 19.60
N LEU A 23 2.11 -5.37 20.51
CA LEU A 23 0.94 -5.27 21.37
C LEU A 23 -0.24 -5.34 20.39
N PRO A 24 -1.22 -6.24 20.61
CA PRO A 24 -2.40 -6.27 19.76
C PRO A 24 -2.90 -4.83 19.71
N LEU A 25 -2.97 -4.30 18.49
CA LEU A 25 -3.35 -2.93 18.22
C LEU A 25 -4.66 -2.73 18.99
N GLN A 26 -4.63 -1.89 20.05
CA GLN A 26 -5.80 -1.73 20.89
C GLN A 26 -6.93 -1.23 19.99
N LEU A 27 -8.04 -1.99 19.99
CA LEU A 27 -9.22 -1.58 19.27
C LEU A 27 -9.62 -0.19 19.80
N PRO A 28 -10.02 0.73 18.90
CA PRO A 28 -10.39 2.08 19.30
C PRO A 28 -11.47 2.04 20.37
N SER A 29 -11.43 3.00 21.29
CA SER A 29 -12.49 3.12 22.29
C SER A 29 -13.83 3.31 21.59
N PRO A 30 -14.94 2.75 22.12
CA PRO A 30 -16.27 3.16 21.69
C PRO A 30 -16.35 4.69 21.68
N MET A 31 -16.88 5.26 20.59
CA MET A 31 -17.04 6.72 20.35
C MET A 31 -15.77 7.48 19.94
N GLU A 32 -14.65 6.81 19.70
CA GLU A 32 -13.45 7.47 19.18
C GLU A 32 -13.53 7.67 17.65
N THR A 33 -13.24 8.88 17.18
CA THR A 33 -13.18 9.19 15.74
C THR A 33 -11.74 9.42 15.31
N HIS A 34 -11.24 8.64 14.34
CA HIS A 34 -9.91 8.80 13.78
C HIS A 34 -9.97 9.42 12.39
N LEU A 35 -9.22 10.50 12.19
CA LEU A 35 -9.04 11.13 10.89
C LEU A 35 -7.68 10.73 10.31
N TRP A 36 -7.70 10.10 9.14
CA TRP A 36 -6.51 9.74 8.39
C TRP A 36 -6.44 10.59 7.13
N PHE A 37 -5.28 11.19 6.85
CA PHE A 37 -5.05 11.96 5.63
C PHE A 37 -3.66 11.71 5.07
N VAL A 38 -3.49 12.07 3.80
CA VAL A 38 -2.23 11.98 3.08
C VAL A 38 -2.07 13.25 2.26
N VAL A 39 -0.85 13.80 2.22
CA VAL A 39 -0.50 14.94 1.37
C VAL A 39 0.21 14.39 0.13
N PRO A 40 -0.44 14.36 -1.05
CA PRO A 40 0.11 13.67 -2.22
C PRO A 40 1.50 14.17 -2.63
N ASP A 41 1.75 15.47 -2.50
CA ASP A 41 2.98 16.10 -3.00
C ASP A 41 4.23 15.73 -2.17
N GLU A 42 4.05 15.24 -0.95
CA GLU A 42 5.14 14.75 -0.10
C GLU A 42 5.67 13.38 -0.56
N PHE A 43 4.89 12.64 -1.36
CA PHE A 43 5.28 11.32 -1.86
C PHE A 43 6.09 11.41 -3.15
N LYS A 44 7.42 11.37 -3.03
CA LYS A 44 8.34 11.43 -4.20
C LYS A 44 8.89 10.09 -4.65
N SER A 45 8.74 9.03 -3.85
CA SER A 45 9.30 7.71 -4.14
C SER A 45 8.42 6.90 -5.09
N VAL A 46 8.86 6.70 -6.33
CA VAL A 46 8.18 5.84 -7.32
C VAL A 46 8.15 4.38 -6.86
N SER A 47 9.22 3.90 -6.23
CA SER A 47 9.26 2.52 -5.70
C SER A 47 8.20 2.29 -4.64
N LEU A 48 7.93 3.29 -3.80
CA LEU A 48 6.88 3.21 -2.78
C LEU A 48 5.48 3.20 -3.41
N LEU A 49 5.25 4.03 -4.44
CA LEU A 49 3.98 4.02 -5.19
C LEU A 49 3.74 2.66 -5.87
N ASN A 50 4.78 2.04 -6.43
CA ASN A 50 4.67 0.69 -7.00
C ASN A 50 4.31 -0.34 -5.92
N GLN A 51 4.91 -0.27 -4.73
CA GLN A 51 4.54 -1.15 -3.62
C GLN A 51 3.09 -0.93 -3.17
N TYR A 52 2.62 0.31 -3.15
CA TYR A 52 1.23 0.64 -2.83
C TYR A 52 0.27 0.11 -3.88
N MET A 53 0.63 0.14 -5.16
CA MET A 53 -0.18 -0.47 -6.21
C MET A 53 -0.41 -1.95 -5.92
N GLU A 54 0.62 -2.68 -5.47
CA GLU A 54 0.49 -4.09 -5.10
C GLU A 54 -0.43 -4.38 -3.91
N LEU A 55 -0.81 -3.35 -3.12
CA LEU A 55 -1.81 -3.50 -2.06
C LEU A 55 -3.24 -3.48 -2.59
N LEU A 56 -3.49 -2.99 -3.81
CA LEU A 56 -4.82 -2.84 -4.39
C LEU A 56 -5.32 -4.16 -5.03
N SER A 57 -6.63 -4.36 -5.06
CA SER A 57 -7.22 -5.49 -5.79
C SER A 57 -7.23 -5.19 -7.29
N PRO A 58 -7.38 -6.20 -8.16
CA PRO A 58 -7.40 -5.98 -9.61
C PRO A 58 -8.37 -4.88 -10.06
N CYS A 59 -9.60 -4.87 -9.53
CA CYS A 59 -10.60 -3.83 -9.85
C CYS A 59 -10.18 -2.42 -9.37
N GLU A 60 -9.56 -2.31 -8.18
CA GLU A 60 -9.05 -1.02 -7.72
C GLU A 60 -7.86 -0.54 -8.57
N LYS A 61 -6.97 -1.46 -8.97
CA LYS A 61 -5.84 -1.14 -9.86
C LYS A 61 -6.37 -0.60 -11.19
N GLU A 62 -7.35 -1.27 -11.79
CA GLU A 62 -7.99 -0.83 -13.04
C GLU A 62 -8.60 0.58 -12.92
N ASN A 63 -9.35 0.82 -11.83
CA ASN A 63 -9.93 2.14 -11.57
C ASN A 63 -8.86 3.23 -11.47
N VAL A 64 -7.76 2.98 -10.74
CA VAL A 64 -6.64 3.94 -10.65
C VAL A 64 -6.03 4.20 -12.02
N LEU A 65 -5.73 3.13 -12.79
CA LEU A 65 -5.07 3.25 -14.10
C LEU A 65 -5.96 3.93 -15.16
N SER A 66 -7.29 3.86 -15.02
CA SER A 66 -8.23 4.54 -15.92
C SER A 66 -8.28 6.07 -15.76
N MET A 67 -7.76 6.61 -14.65
CA MET A 67 -7.77 8.06 -14.39
C MET A 67 -6.83 8.79 -15.35
N ARG A 68 -7.27 9.94 -15.88
CA ARG A 68 -6.46 10.73 -16.83
C ARG A 68 -5.43 11.58 -16.08
N GLY A 69 -4.16 11.23 -16.25
CA GLY A 69 -3.02 12.02 -15.77
C GLY A 69 -2.39 11.50 -14.49
N GLU A 70 -1.06 11.55 -14.43
CA GLU A 70 -0.26 10.95 -13.35
C GLU A 70 -0.64 11.47 -11.96
N GLN A 71 -0.98 12.76 -11.85
CA GLN A 71 -1.35 13.35 -10.56
C GLN A 71 -2.67 12.79 -10.02
N LEU A 72 -3.68 12.61 -10.88
CA LEU A 72 -4.95 11.99 -10.48
C LEU A 72 -4.76 10.50 -10.16
N GLN A 73 -3.96 9.79 -10.96
CA GLN A 73 -3.61 8.39 -10.68
C GLN A 73 -2.91 8.24 -9.33
N LYS A 74 -1.94 9.11 -9.04
CA LYS A 74 -1.22 9.13 -7.76
C LYS A 74 -2.16 9.41 -6.59
N GLN A 75 -3.06 10.39 -6.71
CA GLN A 75 -4.03 10.70 -5.67
C GLN A 75 -5.00 9.53 -5.43
N ALA A 76 -5.52 8.92 -6.50
CA ALA A 76 -6.41 7.77 -6.41
C ALA A 76 -5.73 6.57 -5.76
N LEU A 77 -4.47 6.30 -6.13
CA LEU A 77 -3.64 5.27 -5.51
C LEU A 77 -3.49 5.50 -4.00
N LEU A 78 -3.03 6.70 -3.61
CA LEU A 78 -2.80 7.03 -2.20
C LEU A 78 -4.08 6.95 -1.37
N ALA A 79 -5.21 7.46 -1.88
CA ALA A 79 -6.49 7.37 -1.21
C ALA A 79 -6.93 5.91 -1.00
N ARG A 80 -6.77 5.05 -2.02
CA ARG A 80 -7.15 3.64 -1.92
C ARG A 80 -6.26 2.86 -0.97
N THR A 81 -4.95 3.12 -1.01
CA THR A 81 -3.98 2.55 -0.06
C THR A 81 -4.31 2.97 1.37
N LEU A 82 -4.66 4.24 1.59
CA LEU A 82 -5.08 4.73 2.91
C LEU A 82 -6.29 3.95 3.41
N VAL A 83 -7.35 3.82 2.60
CA VAL A 83 -8.54 3.05 3.00
C VAL A 83 -8.20 1.59 3.33
N ARG A 84 -7.36 0.92 2.51
CA ARG A 84 -6.99 -0.48 2.79
C ARG A 84 -6.21 -0.65 4.07
N THR A 85 -5.23 0.20 4.30
CA THR A 85 -4.39 0.15 5.51
C THR A 85 -5.19 0.52 6.76
N THR A 86 -6.08 1.51 6.66
CA THR A 86 -7.01 1.87 7.74
C THR A 86 -7.99 0.75 8.05
N ILE A 87 -8.62 0.12 7.04
CA ILE A 87 -9.51 -1.03 7.28
C ILE A 87 -8.74 -2.21 7.90
N ALA A 88 -7.54 -2.52 7.40
CA ALA A 88 -6.71 -3.59 7.93
C ALA A 88 -6.25 -3.35 9.37
N ARG A 89 -6.27 -2.10 9.85
CA ARG A 89 -5.99 -1.74 11.24
C ARG A 89 -7.15 -2.10 12.18
N TYR A 90 -8.39 -2.04 11.69
CA TYR A 90 -9.60 -2.26 12.50
C TYR A 90 -10.30 -3.61 12.25
N LYS A 91 -9.79 -4.41 11.31
CA LYS A 91 -10.23 -5.79 11.06
C LYS A 91 -9.30 -6.78 11.74
#